data_AF-A0A6A5QJP4-F1
#
_entry.id   AF-A0A6A5QJP4-F1
#
_cell.length_a   1.000
_cell.length_b   1.000
_cell.length_c   1.000
_cell.angle_alpha   90.00
_cell.angle_beta   90.00
_cell.angle_gamma   90.00
#
_symmetry.space_group_name_H-M   'P 1'
#
loop_
_entity.id
_entity.type
_entity.pdbx_description
1 polymer ?
#
loop_
_entity_poly.entity_id
_entity_poly.type
_entity_poly.pdbx_seq_one_letter_code
_entity_poly.pdbx_strand_id
1 'polypeptide(L)'
;MGNTDEAKVCAHCGKADAKACSRCKDTYYCSKECQKKAWPRHKKVCSGDDVEKAVLRAGWLIKKLFLASRERACHGDFNSWTWVNNGNRLHVKVTRKVGIFDKFDRNAGATKQERKMILSALVGKAAVGYSSSLLCALLKDTPVTIKEVYISLKTPPKDVFILEKGADKWIGDHSHQCGWQVSAMDGNRDKVWHIDATSSQYGIEAPVHKMAVYMKKWGDQVRELRGLGAAKHDFLWRSKQEDLDSKFLGIAFRQHEGVANAVESGFHAWSKKQGLGSTELLLKAVLGYKDLEDHVLQAIDRYVAHYDGNAERSNLFPGARHIYV
;
A
#
# COMPACT_ATOMS: atom_id res chain seq x y z
N MET A 1 18.03 -6.50 -43.67
CA MET A 1 18.74 -7.54 -42.90
C MET A 1 19.31 -6.86 -41.67
N GLY A 2 18.86 -7.24 -40.47
CA GLY A 2 19.31 -6.59 -39.23
C GLY A 2 19.02 -7.50 -38.05
N ASN A 3 19.75 -8.62 -37.96
CA ASN A 3 19.78 -9.46 -36.78
C ASN A 3 21.23 -9.45 -36.27
N THR A 4 21.51 -8.66 -35.25
CA THR A 4 22.73 -8.83 -34.45
C THR A 4 22.34 -9.62 -33.22
N ASP A 5 22.45 -10.95 -33.34
CA ASP A 5 22.47 -11.87 -32.20
C ASP A 5 23.66 -11.49 -31.32
N GLU A 6 23.43 -10.68 -30.28
CA GLU A 6 24.43 -10.48 -29.23
C GLU A 6 24.75 -11.84 -28.61
N ALA A 7 25.98 -12.31 -28.83
CA ALA A 7 26.42 -13.60 -28.33
C ALA A 7 26.19 -13.68 -26.82
N LYS A 8 25.51 -14.74 -26.36
CA LYS A 8 25.28 -15.00 -24.94
C LYS A 8 26.58 -15.45 -24.29
N VAL A 9 27.32 -14.50 -23.72
CA VAL A 9 28.67 -14.74 -23.16
C VAL A 9 28.63 -15.10 -21.68
N CYS A 10 29.46 -16.06 -21.28
CA CYS A 10 29.61 -16.52 -19.89
C CYS A 10 30.18 -15.41 -19.00
N ALA A 11 29.43 -15.02 -17.96
CA ALA A 11 29.81 -13.96 -17.02
C ALA A 11 30.97 -14.30 -16.07
N HIS A 12 31.51 -15.53 -16.16
CA HIS A 12 32.68 -15.96 -15.40
C HIS A 12 33.96 -16.03 -16.26
N CYS A 13 33.89 -16.62 -17.46
CA CYS A 13 35.07 -16.93 -18.28
C CYS A 13 35.04 -16.37 -19.71
N GLY A 14 33.98 -15.67 -20.12
CA GLY A 14 33.92 -15.03 -21.44
C GLY A 14 33.61 -15.96 -22.62
N LYS A 15 33.33 -17.25 -22.40
CA LYS A 15 32.95 -18.19 -23.48
C LYS A 15 31.56 -17.87 -24.05
N ALA A 16 31.39 -17.99 -25.36
CA ALA A 16 30.11 -17.89 -26.05
C ALA A 16 29.17 -19.09 -25.73
N ASP A 17 27.95 -19.06 -26.27
CA ASP A 17 26.91 -20.08 -26.13
C ASP A 17 26.55 -20.44 -24.67
N ALA A 18 26.61 -19.44 -23.80
CA ALA A 18 26.33 -19.62 -22.39
C ALA A 18 24.82 -19.75 -22.13
N LYS A 19 24.46 -20.60 -21.16
CA LYS A 19 23.06 -20.82 -20.75
C LYS A 19 22.66 -19.77 -19.72
N ALA A 20 21.44 -19.26 -19.83
CA ALA A 20 20.89 -18.30 -18.87
C ALA A 20 20.82 -18.93 -17.47
N CYS A 21 21.10 -18.13 -16.45
CA CYS A 21 20.87 -18.49 -15.06
C CYS A 21 19.40 -18.86 -14.89
N SER A 22 19.13 -20.05 -14.36
CA SER A 22 17.76 -20.55 -14.21
C SER A 22 16.88 -19.68 -13.31
N ARG A 23 17.51 -18.86 -12.44
CA ARG A 23 16.83 -17.96 -11.52
C ARG A 23 16.52 -16.61 -12.17
N CYS A 24 17.53 -15.78 -12.45
CA CYS A 24 17.29 -14.43 -12.99
C CYS A 24 17.09 -14.37 -14.51
N LYS A 25 17.55 -15.35 -15.28
CA LYS A 25 17.61 -15.35 -16.75
C LYS A 25 18.44 -14.21 -17.41
N ASP A 26 18.94 -13.27 -16.61
CA ASP A 26 19.68 -12.08 -17.07
C ASP A 26 21.21 -12.25 -17.11
N THR A 27 21.75 -13.36 -16.59
CA THR A 27 23.21 -13.62 -16.60
C THR A 27 23.45 -15.02 -17.14
N TYR A 28 24.48 -15.19 -17.97
CA TYR A 28 24.73 -16.44 -18.68
C TYR A 28 25.99 -17.14 -18.17
N TYR A 29 25.95 -18.49 -18.14
CA TYR A 29 27.08 -19.34 -17.76
C TYR A 29 27.23 -20.51 -18.73
N CYS A 30 28.45 -20.77 -19.18
CA CYS A 30 28.74 -21.92 -20.04
C CYS A 30 28.66 -23.26 -19.30
N SER A 31 28.75 -23.26 -17.96
CA SER A 31 28.65 -24.47 -17.13
C SER A 31 28.20 -24.17 -15.69
N LYS A 32 27.78 -25.22 -14.97
CA LYS A 32 27.41 -25.12 -13.53
C LYS A 32 28.60 -24.74 -12.66
N GLU A 33 29.82 -25.12 -13.04
CA GLU A 33 31.06 -24.78 -12.33
C GLU A 33 31.34 -23.28 -12.44
N CYS A 34 31.16 -22.71 -13.64
CA CYS A 34 31.29 -21.27 -13.85
C CYS A 34 30.24 -20.48 -13.05
N GLN A 35 28.99 -20.98 -13.00
CA GLN A 35 27.95 -20.40 -12.16
C GLN A 35 28.33 -20.45 -10.68
N LYS A 36 28.79 -21.60 -10.16
CA LYS A 36 29.21 -21.76 -8.75
C LYS A 36 30.36 -20.81 -8.38
N LYS A 37 31.37 -20.69 -9.24
CA LYS A 37 32.51 -19.78 -9.01
C LYS A 37 32.08 -18.31 -9.03
N ALA A 38 31.19 -17.93 -9.94
CA ALA A 38 30.64 -16.58 -9.99
C ALA A 38 29.56 -16.33 -8.91
N TRP A 39 29.03 -17.37 -8.27
CA TRP A 39 27.86 -17.30 -7.38
C TRP A 39 28.02 -16.31 -6.22
N PRO A 40 29.16 -16.20 -5.51
CA PRO A 40 29.30 -15.22 -4.43
C PRO A 40 29.08 -13.76 -4.87
N ARG A 41 29.46 -13.43 -6.12
CA ARG A 41 29.23 -12.12 -6.75
C ARG A 41 27.83 -12.04 -7.37
N HIS A 42 27.45 -13.06 -8.14
CA HIS A 42 26.18 -13.08 -8.87
C HIS A 42 24.96 -13.16 -7.96
N LYS A 43 25.02 -13.89 -6.84
CA LYS A 43 23.89 -14.00 -5.89
C LYS A 43 23.42 -12.66 -5.34
N LYS A 44 24.30 -11.64 -5.32
CA LYS A 44 23.97 -10.27 -4.90
C LYS A 44 23.10 -9.53 -5.92
N VAL A 45 23.10 -10.00 -7.17
CA VAL A 45 22.42 -9.40 -8.32
C VAL A 45 21.46 -10.39 -9.02
N CYS A 46 21.29 -11.60 -8.49
CA CYS A 46 20.47 -12.66 -9.08
C CYS A 46 19.00 -12.49 -8.63
N SER A 47 18.24 -11.70 -9.39
CA SER A 47 16.95 -11.08 -8.98
C SER A 47 15.67 -11.86 -9.33
N GLY A 48 15.78 -13.05 -9.92
CA GLY A 48 14.64 -13.79 -10.48
C GLY A 48 13.45 -14.01 -9.55
N ASP A 49 13.71 -14.24 -8.26
CA ASP A 49 12.68 -14.43 -7.23
C ASP A 49 12.64 -13.28 -6.21
N ASP A 50 13.73 -12.53 -6.06
CA ASP A 50 13.84 -11.53 -4.99
C ASP A 50 13.00 -10.29 -5.29
N VAL A 51 12.83 -9.90 -6.55
CA VAL A 51 11.92 -8.81 -6.93
C VAL A 51 10.47 -9.17 -6.61
N GLU A 52 10.00 -10.32 -7.09
CA GLU A 52 8.64 -10.78 -6.82
C GLU A 52 8.39 -10.92 -5.31
N LYS A 53 9.33 -11.53 -4.60
CA LYS A 53 9.27 -11.67 -3.15
C LYS A 53 9.23 -10.32 -2.43
N ALA A 54 10.05 -9.35 -2.85
CA ALA A 54 10.04 -8.00 -2.28
C ALA A 54 8.70 -7.31 -2.55
N VAL A 55 8.17 -7.36 -3.77
CA VAL A 55 6.89 -6.75 -4.15
C VAL A 55 5.73 -7.37 -3.36
N LEU A 56 5.66 -8.70 -3.27
CA LEU A 56 4.65 -9.41 -2.49
C LEU A 56 4.71 -9.00 -1.01
N ARG A 57 5.91 -9.00 -0.41
CA ARG A 57 6.08 -8.66 1.00
C ARG A 57 5.84 -7.19 1.29
N ALA A 58 6.23 -6.30 0.37
CA ALA A 58 5.95 -4.88 0.47
C ALA A 58 4.44 -4.61 0.54
N GLY A 59 3.65 -5.20 -0.38
CA GLY A 59 2.21 -4.99 -0.35
C GLY A 59 1.52 -5.57 0.89
N TRP A 60 1.95 -6.75 1.37
CA TRP A 60 1.45 -7.29 2.65
C TRP A 60 1.82 -6.43 3.85
N LEU A 61 3.05 -5.92 3.89
CA LEU A 61 3.50 -5.05 4.97
C LEU A 61 2.75 -3.71 4.96
N ILE A 62 2.62 -3.07 3.80
CA ILE A 62 1.87 -1.82 3.66
C ILE A 62 0.41 -2.02 4.08
N LYS A 63 -0.26 -3.08 3.60
CA LYS A 63 -1.63 -3.39 4.03
C LYS A 63 -1.71 -3.57 5.55
N LYS A 64 -0.77 -4.31 6.14
CA LYS A 64 -0.73 -4.50 7.60
C LYS A 64 -0.60 -3.17 8.33
N LEU A 65 0.38 -2.34 7.96
CA LEU A 65 0.65 -1.07 8.64
C LEU A 65 -0.46 -0.04 8.40
N PHE A 66 -1.05 -0.02 7.20
CA PHE A 66 -2.18 0.84 6.88
C PHE A 66 -3.43 0.48 7.69
N LEU A 67 -3.74 -0.81 7.82
CA LEU A 67 -4.87 -1.24 8.66
C LEU A 67 -4.59 -0.95 10.14
N ALA A 68 -3.37 -1.20 10.62
CA ALA A 68 -2.99 -0.89 12.01
C ALA A 68 -3.09 0.62 12.31
N SER A 69 -2.66 1.48 11.38
CA SER A 69 -2.78 2.93 11.54
C SER A 69 -4.24 3.38 11.52
N ARG A 70 -5.07 2.83 10.63
CA ARG A 70 -6.52 3.08 10.58
C ARG A 70 -7.23 2.60 11.84
N GLU A 71 -6.81 1.50 12.45
CA GLU A 71 -7.36 1.07 13.74
C GLU A 71 -7.00 2.05 14.87
N ARG A 72 -5.82 2.67 14.79
CA ARG A 72 -5.31 3.56 15.84
C ARG A 72 -5.74 5.02 15.67
N ALA A 73 -5.97 5.46 14.43
CA ALA A 73 -6.36 6.79 14.00
C ALA A 73 -7.38 6.67 12.84
N CYS A 74 -8.60 6.28 13.20
CA CYS A 74 -9.72 6.00 12.31
C CYS A 74 -10.47 7.28 11.95
N HIS A 75 -11.08 7.28 10.76
CA HIS A 75 -11.94 8.36 10.27
C HIS A 75 -13.37 7.82 10.16
N GLY A 76 -14.04 7.62 11.30
CA GLY A 76 -15.42 7.14 11.34
C GLY A 76 -15.76 6.31 12.58
N ASP A 77 -16.96 6.54 13.14
CA ASP A 77 -17.51 5.69 14.19
C ASP A 77 -18.23 4.53 13.54
N PHE A 78 -17.48 3.48 13.29
CA PHE A 78 -18.00 2.28 12.67
C PHE A 78 -18.42 1.31 13.76
N ASN A 79 -19.58 1.57 14.39
CA ASN A 79 -20.15 0.70 15.43
C ASN A 79 -21.43 -0.03 14.99
N SER A 80 -21.92 0.25 13.78
CA SER A 80 -23.13 -0.36 13.22
C SER A 80 -22.86 -0.82 11.79
N TRP A 81 -22.97 -2.12 11.56
CA TRP A 81 -22.91 -2.69 10.22
C TRP A 81 -23.86 -3.87 10.08
N THR A 82 -24.27 -4.16 8.85
CA THR A 82 -25.17 -5.26 8.54
C THR A 82 -24.83 -5.83 7.17
N TRP A 83 -24.82 -7.16 7.08
CA TRP A 83 -24.73 -7.85 5.80
C TRP A 83 -26.06 -7.82 5.07
N VAL A 84 -26.03 -7.43 3.81
CA VAL A 84 -27.17 -7.46 2.89
C VAL A 84 -26.77 -8.17 1.61
N ASN A 85 -27.74 -8.34 0.69
CA ASN A 85 -27.52 -9.00 -0.59
C ASN A 85 -26.85 -10.38 -0.43
N ASN A 86 -27.49 -11.26 0.35
CA ASN A 86 -27.01 -12.62 0.65
C ASN A 86 -25.58 -12.68 1.19
N GLY A 87 -25.13 -11.66 1.94
CA GLY A 87 -23.80 -11.66 2.56
C GLY A 87 -22.68 -11.16 1.65
N ASN A 88 -23.00 -10.56 0.51
CA ASN A 88 -22.01 -9.98 -0.40
C ASN A 88 -21.76 -8.50 -0.13
N ARG A 89 -22.70 -7.80 0.51
CA ARG A 89 -22.59 -6.36 0.76
C ARG A 89 -22.60 -6.05 2.25
N LEU A 90 -21.58 -5.33 2.70
CA LEU A 90 -21.50 -4.82 4.07
C LEU A 90 -21.96 -3.36 4.08
N HIS A 91 -23.13 -3.12 4.65
CA HIS A 91 -23.64 -1.78 4.91
C HIS A 91 -23.12 -1.30 6.26
N VAL A 92 -22.38 -0.20 6.28
CA VAL A 92 -21.80 0.40 7.49
C VAL A 92 -22.45 1.76 7.75
N LYS A 93 -23.08 1.94 8.92
CA LYS A 93 -23.70 3.19 9.32
C LYS A 93 -22.80 3.94 10.27
N VAL A 94 -22.54 5.21 9.98
CA VAL A 94 -21.83 6.12 10.88
C VAL A 94 -22.85 6.77 11.80
N THR A 95 -22.90 6.37 13.06
CA THR A 95 -23.95 6.80 14.01
C THR A 95 -23.60 8.09 14.75
N ARG A 96 -22.31 8.37 14.93
CA ARG A 96 -21.77 9.66 15.40
C ARG A 96 -20.63 10.10 14.50
N LYS A 97 -20.45 11.42 14.37
CA LYS A 97 -19.23 11.92 13.77
C LYS A 97 -18.06 11.71 14.74
N VAL A 98 -16.91 11.31 14.22
CA VAL A 98 -15.66 11.17 14.99
C VAL A 98 -14.54 11.96 14.33
N GLY A 99 -13.56 12.35 15.13
CA GLY A 99 -12.36 12.99 14.65
C GLY A 99 -11.40 11.98 14.04
N ILE A 100 -10.45 12.51 13.28
CA ILE A 100 -9.45 11.80 12.48
C ILE A 100 -8.48 10.93 13.32
N PHE A 101 -8.38 11.19 14.62
CA PHE A 101 -7.54 10.44 15.55
C PHE A 101 -8.30 9.49 16.48
N ASP A 102 -9.61 9.35 16.30
CA ASP A 102 -10.38 8.43 17.13
C ASP A 102 -10.02 6.98 16.82
N LYS A 103 -9.99 6.13 17.86
CA LYS A 103 -9.65 4.70 17.67
C LYS A 103 -10.84 3.95 17.11
N PHE A 104 -10.58 2.96 16.27
CA PHE A 104 -11.59 1.99 15.88
C PHE A 104 -12.03 1.17 17.11
N ASP A 105 -13.34 1.11 17.37
CA ASP A 105 -13.87 0.33 18.48
C ASP A 105 -13.81 -1.17 18.17
N ARG A 106 -12.79 -1.84 18.72
CA ARG A 106 -12.61 -3.30 18.58
C ARG A 106 -13.67 -4.10 19.36
N ASN A 107 -14.37 -3.49 20.30
CA ASN A 107 -15.38 -4.15 21.15
C ASN A 107 -16.76 -4.19 20.49
N ALA A 108 -16.95 -3.49 19.36
CA ALA A 108 -18.20 -3.51 18.60
C ALA A 108 -18.51 -4.89 17.95
N GLY A 109 -17.66 -5.91 18.13
CA GLY A 109 -17.95 -7.30 17.74
C GLY A 109 -17.62 -7.66 16.29
N ALA A 110 -16.97 -6.78 15.54
CA ALA A 110 -16.60 -7.04 14.14
C ALA A 110 -15.68 -8.25 14.02
N THR A 111 -16.02 -9.18 13.12
CA THR A 111 -15.11 -10.24 12.69
C THR A 111 -13.83 -9.65 12.09
N LYS A 112 -12.77 -10.45 12.00
CA LYS A 112 -11.51 -10.01 11.37
C LYS A 112 -11.70 -9.57 9.92
N GLN A 113 -12.64 -10.18 9.18
CA GLN A 113 -12.91 -9.82 7.80
C GLN A 113 -13.66 -8.48 7.72
N GLU A 114 -14.75 -8.34 8.45
CA GLU A 114 -15.54 -7.09 8.47
C GLU A 114 -14.68 -5.90 8.88
N ARG A 115 -13.83 -6.08 9.89
CA ARG A 115 -12.90 -5.03 10.33
C ARG A 115 -12.01 -4.53 9.19
N LYS A 116 -11.39 -5.44 8.45
CA LYS A 116 -10.53 -5.07 7.31
C LYS A 116 -11.34 -4.38 6.21
N MET A 117 -12.57 -4.84 5.96
CA MET A 117 -13.48 -4.24 4.98
C MET A 117 -13.82 -2.79 5.37
N ILE A 118 -14.26 -2.59 6.61
CA ILE A 118 -14.63 -1.29 7.17
C ILE A 118 -13.45 -0.31 7.13
N LEU A 119 -12.28 -0.73 7.61
CA LEU A 119 -11.09 0.14 7.67
C LEU A 119 -10.55 0.53 6.29
N SER A 120 -10.86 -0.25 5.26
CA SER A 120 -10.44 -0.02 3.88
C SER A 120 -11.45 0.79 3.06
N ALA A 121 -12.67 0.99 3.58
CA ALA A 121 -13.77 1.57 2.83
C ALA A 121 -13.52 3.04 2.48
N LEU A 122 -13.64 3.37 1.18
CA LEU A 122 -13.58 4.72 0.60
C LEU A 122 -12.27 5.49 0.87
N VAL A 123 -11.17 4.77 1.16
CA VAL A 123 -9.87 5.39 1.48
C VAL A 123 -8.73 4.98 0.54
N GLY A 124 -9.04 4.38 -0.60
CA GLY A 124 -8.03 3.89 -1.55
C GLY A 124 -7.06 4.99 -2.00
N LYS A 125 -7.56 6.18 -2.39
CA LYS A 125 -6.70 7.28 -2.86
C LYS A 125 -5.77 7.77 -1.76
N ALA A 126 -6.27 7.84 -0.53
CA ALA A 126 -5.47 8.20 0.64
C ALA A 126 -4.38 7.13 0.89
N ALA A 127 -4.72 5.84 0.79
CA ALA A 127 -3.74 4.76 0.92
C ALA A 127 -2.62 4.87 -0.12
N VAL A 128 -2.97 5.15 -1.39
CA VAL A 128 -2.02 5.36 -2.48
C VAL A 128 -1.13 6.59 -2.22
N GLY A 129 -1.73 7.74 -1.96
CA GLY A 129 -0.98 8.99 -1.77
C GLY A 129 -0.04 8.95 -0.57
N TYR A 130 -0.53 8.47 0.58
CA TYR A 130 0.21 8.56 1.84
C TYR A 130 1.16 7.39 2.10
N SER A 131 0.97 6.24 1.46
CA SER A 131 1.90 5.10 1.63
C SER A 131 2.95 4.98 0.52
N SER A 132 2.94 5.88 -0.47
CA SER A 132 3.87 5.85 -1.61
C SER A 132 5.33 5.98 -1.18
N SER A 133 5.64 6.85 -0.20
CA SER A 133 7.00 7.01 0.33
C SER A 133 7.52 5.72 0.95
N LEU A 134 6.69 5.06 1.78
CA LEU A 134 7.03 3.77 2.37
C LEU A 134 7.22 2.69 1.30
N LEU A 135 6.35 2.61 0.29
CA LEU A 135 6.52 1.67 -0.82
C LEU A 135 7.85 1.88 -1.56
N CYS A 136 8.20 3.13 -1.85
CA CYS A 136 9.50 3.49 -2.42
C CYS A 136 10.66 3.03 -1.54
N ALA A 137 10.61 3.35 -0.25
CA ALA A 137 11.65 2.95 0.69
C ALA A 137 11.83 1.41 0.74
N LEU A 138 10.71 0.68 0.72
CA LEU A 138 10.65 -0.77 0.73
C LEU A 138 11.24 -1.41 -0.54
N LEU A 139 11.05 -0.80 -1.71
CA LEU A 139 11.48 -1.34 -3.01
C LEU A 139 12.71 -0.65 -3.60
N LYS A 140 13.35 0.27 -2.87
CA LYS A 140 14.44 1.12 -3.38
C LYS A 140 15.62 0.35 -4.00
N ASP A 141 15.93 -0.84 -3.46
CA ASP A 141 17.07 -1.66 -3.91
C ASP A 141 16.63 -2.73 -4.93
N THR A 142 15.42 -2.60 -5.50
CA THR A 142 14.89 -3.50 -6.52
C THR A 142 14.78 -2.79 -7.87
N PRO A 143 15.07 -3.47 -9.00
CA PRO A 143 14.96 -2.89 -10.34
C PRO A 143 13.49 -2.86 -10.81
N VAL A 144 12.68 -2.00 -10.20
CA VAL A 144 11.26 -1.84 -10.51
C VAL A 144 10.88 -0.39 -10.77
N THR A 145 9.88 -0.20 -11.63
CA THR A 145 9.16 1.07 -11.77
C THR A 145 7.84 0.98 -11.03
N ILE A 146 7.38 2.12 -10.48
CA ILE A 146 6.13 2.22 -9.73
C ILE A 146 5.29 3.33 -10.34
N LYS A 147 4.03 3.04 -10.63
CA LYS A 147 3.02 4.00 -11.08
C LYS A 147 1.77 3.86 -10.23
N GLU A 148 1.03 4.94 -10.04
CA GLU A 148 -0.31 4.87 -9.45
C GLU A 148 -1.28 4.39 -10.52
N VAL A 149 -2.14 3.44 -10.18
CA VAL A 149 -3.09 2.84 -11.13
C VAL A 149 -4.49 2.89 -10.58
N TYR A 150 -5.44 3.18 -11.46
CA TYR A 150 -6.86 3.30 -11.15
C TYR A 150 -7.64 2.36 -12.07
N ILE A 151 -8.43 1.48 -11.48
CA ILE A 151 -9.06 0.33 -12.14
C ILE A 151 -10.55 0.35 -11.79
N SER A 152 -11.42 0.29 -12.79
CA SER A 152 -12.82 -0.08 -12.55
C SER A 152 -12.91 -1.58 -12.33
N LEU A 153 -13.76 -1.98 -11.39
CA LEU A 153 -14.06 -3.39 -11.18
C LEU A 153 -15.24 -3.84 -12.05
N LYS A 154 -15.25 -5.13 -12.36
CA LYS A 154 -16.46 -5.86 -12.81
C LYS A 154 -17.42 -5.95 -11.60
N THR A 155 -17.84 -7.15 -11.22
CA THR A 155 -18.54 -7.38 -9.95
C THR A 155 -17.53 -7.85 -8.91
N PRO A 156 -17.31 -7.10 -7.82
CA PRO A 156 -16.42 -7.55 -6.76
C PRO A 156 -17.04 -8.71 -5.96
N PRO A 157 -16.23 -9.60 -5.38
CA PRO A 157 -16.73 -10.69 -4.52
C PRO A 157 -17.56 -10.19 -3.34
N LYS A 158 -17.14 -9.06 -2.75
CA LYS A 158 -17.89 -8.34 -1.72
C LYS A 158 -17.78 -6.84 -1.96
N ASP A 159 -18.63 -6.03 -1.33
CA ASP A 159 -18.48 -4.59 -1.32
C ASP A 159 -18.84 -3.98 0.04
N VAL A 160 -18.35 -2.76 0.29
CA VAL A 160 -18.71 -1.96 1.46
C VAL A 160 -19.39 -0.70 0.99
N PHE A 161 -20.52 -0.39 1.60
CA PHE A 161 -21.23 0.86 1.42
C PHE A 161 -21.35 1.56 2.77
N ILE A 162 -21.09 2.86 2.79
CA ILE A 162 -21.16 3.69 3.99
C ILE A 162 -22.40 4.59 3.91
N LEU A 163 -23.15 4.67 5.00
CA LEU A 163 -24.16 5.68 5.22
C LEU A 163 -23.65 6.66 6.28
N GLU A 164 -23.34 7.88 5.85
CA GLU A 164 -22.93 8.95 6.76
C GLU A 164 -24.08 9.39 7.67
N LYS A 165 -23.74 9.99 8.82
CA LYS A 165 -24.75 10.46 9.77
C LYS A 165 -25.63 11.53 9.13
N GLY A 166 -26.93 11.26 9.02
CA GLY A 166 -27.90 12.19 8.45
C GLY A 166 -27.98 12.16 6.92
N ALA A 167 -27.20 11.29 6.26
CA ALA A 167 -27.35 11.02 4.84
C ALA A 167 -28.55 10.11 4.57
N ASP A 168 -29.15 10.25 3.39
CA ASP A 168 -30.22 9.40 2.86
C ASP A 168 -29.70 8.33 1.88
N LYS A 169 -28.43 8.45 1.46
CA LYS A 169 -27.81 7.62 0.41
C LYS A 169 -26.58 6.88 0.90
N TRP A 170 -26.52 5.62 0.52
CA TRP A 170 -25.35 4.76 0.68
C TRP A 170 -24.29 5.09 -0.36
N ILE A 171 -23.04 5.22 0.06
CA ILE A 171 -21.90 5.57 -0.79
C ILE A 171 -20.95 4.37 -0.89
N GLY A 172 -20.57 4.01 -2.11
CA GLY A 172 -19.57 2.98 -2.44
C GLY A 172 -18.75 3.43 -3.66
N ASP A 173 -17.56 2.84 -3.86
CA ASP A 173 -16.66 3.26 -4.95
C ASP A 173 -16.04 2.08 -5.72
N HIS A 174 -16.86 1.27 -6.41
CA HIS A 174 -16.31 0.20 -7.27
C HIS A 174 -15.82 0.72 -8.64
N SER A 175 -16.09 1.97 -8.98
CA SER A 175 -15.71 2.57 -10.26
C SER A 175 -14.23 2.91 -10.35
N HIS A 176 -13.57 3.12 -9.22
CA HIS A 176 -12.26 3.74 -9.16
C HIS A 176 -11.37 3.14 -8.05
N GLN A 177 -11.19 1.83 -8.09
CA GLN A 177 -10.23 1.16 -7.21
C GLN A 177 -8.81 1.62 -7.55
N CYS A 178 -8.02 1.94 -6.53
CA CYS A 178 -6.70 2.51 -6.70
C CYS A 178 -5.63 1.72 -5.97
N GLY A 179 -4.43 1.75 -6.54
CA GLY A 179 -3.28 1.04 -6.03
C GLY A 179 -2.01 1.48 -6.76
N TRP A 180 -1.00 0.62 -6.72
CA TRP A 180 0.23 0.80 -7.49
C TRP A 180 0.40 -0.32 -8.50
N GLN A 181 0.76 0.06 -9.72
CA GLN A 181 1.36 -0.85 -10.68
C GLN A 181 2.87 -0.85 -10.46
N VAL A 182 3.43 -2.01 -10.09
CA VAL A 182 4.87 -2.23 -9.99
C VAL A 182 5.31 -3.08 -11.17
N SER A 183 6.30 -2.63 -11.94
CA SER A 183 6.78 -3.35 -13.13
C SER A 183 8.29 -3.57 -13.03
N ALA A 184 8.76 -4.78 -13.29
CA ALA A 184 10.20 -5.04 -13.36
C ALA A 184 10.84 -4.28 -14.54
N MET A 185 12.09 -3.85 -14.36
CA MET A 185 12.86 -3.13 -15.39
C MET A 185 13.60 -4.06 -16.36
N ASP A 186 13.44 -5.38 -16.23
CA ASP A 186 14.08 -6.39 -17.09
C ASP A 186 13.39 -6.55 -18.47
N GLY A 187 12.42 -5.69 -18.78
CA GLY A 187 11.65 -5.73 -20.04
C GLY A 187 10.60 -6.84 -20.09
N ASN A 188 10.48 -7.68 -19.06
CA ASN A 188 9.51 -8.75 -19.02
C ASN A 188 8.10 -8.21 -18.69
N ARG A 189 7.24 -8.17 -19.70
CA ARG A 189 5.86 -7.66 -19.59
C ARG A 189 4.96 -8.51 -18.68
N ASP A 190 5.35 -9.74 -18.34
CA ASP A 190 4.64 -10.60 -17.40
C ASP A 190 5.01 -10.30 -15.93
N LYS A 191 6.07 -9.54 -15.70
CA LYS A 191 6.50 -9.09 -14.37
C LYS A 191 5.92 -7.72 -14.03
N VAL A 192 4.58 -7.69 -14.02
CA VAL A 192 3.79 -6.53 -13.61
C VAL A 192 2.85 -6.96 -12.49
N TRP A 193 2.88 -6.25 -11.37
CA TRP A 193 2.07 -6.51 -10.19
C TRP A 193 1.18 -5.31 -9.87
N HIS A 194 -0.02 -5.59 -9.40
CA HIS A 194 -0.92 -4.63 -8.79
C HIS A 194 -0.83 -4.78 -7.26
N ILE A 195 -0.56 -3.69 -6.56
CA ILE A 195 -0.60 -3.60 -5.10
C ILE A 195 -1.76 -2.69 -4.69
N ASP A 196 -2.67 -3.19 -3.86
CA ASP A 196 -3.76 -2.42 -3.26
C ASP A 196 -3.91 -2.78 -1.77
N ALA A 197 -3.55 -1.81 -0.92
CA ALA A 197 -3.65 -1.94 0.54
C ALA A 197 -5.10 -1.96 1.06
N THR A 198 -6.04 -1.44 0.27
CA THR A 198 -7.47 -1.28 0.56
C THR A 198 -8.37 -2.31 -0.14
N SER A 199 -7.76 -3.26 -0.85
CA SER A 199 -8.41 -4.38 -1.56
C SER A 199 -9.47 -5.13 -0.75
N SER A 200 -9.34 -5.13 0.59
CA SER A 200 -10.33 -5.74 1.48
C SER A 200 -11.71 -5.13 1.33
N GLN A 201 -11.86 -3.85 0.95
CA GLN A 201 -13.17 -3.23 0.67
C GLN A 201 -14.00 -4.09 -0.30
N TYR A 202 -13.33 -4.78 -1.22
CA TYR A 202 -13.97 -5.58 -2.27
C TYR A 202 -13.97 -7.09 -1.98
N GLY A 203 -13.63 -7.50 -0.75
CA GLY A 203 -13.45 -8.90 -0.39
C GLY A 203 -12.19 -9.54 -0.98
N ILE A 204 -11.24 -8.75 -1.49
CA ILE A 204 -9.97 -9.23 -2.02
C ILE A 204 -8.93 -9.18 -0.90
N GLU A 205 -8.64 -10.34 -0.31
CA GLU A 205 -7.79 -10.41 0.89
C GLU A 205 -6.30 -10.18 0.60
N ALA A 206 -5.80 -10.71 -0.51
CA ALA A 206 -4.41 -10.51 -0.90
C ALA A 206 -4.22 -9.08 -1.45
N PRO A 207 -3.29 -8.29 -0.91
CA PRO A 207 -3.02 -6.94 -1.42
C PRO A 207 -2.24 -6.92 -2.72
N VAL A 208 -1.64 -8.04 -3.13
CA VAL A 208 -0.73 -8.09 -4.28
C VAL A 208 -1.12 -9.21 -5.22
N HIS A 209 -1.22 -8.88 -6.50
CA HIS A 209 -1.49 -9.83 -7.57
C HIS A 209 -0.64 -9.51 -8.79
N LYS A 210 -0.33 -10.50 -9.62
CA LYS A 210 0.08 -10.22 -11.01
C LYS A 210 -1.05 -9.43 -11.68
N MET A 211 -0.70 -8.35 -12.37
CA MET A 211 -1.68 -7.44 -12.98
C MET A 211 -2.61 -8.18 -13.95
N ALA A 212 -2.08 -9.04 -14.81
CA ALA A 212 -2.89 -9.84 -15.74
C ALA A 212 -3.89 -10.76 -15.02
N VAL A 213 -3.49 -11.38 -13.91
CA VAL A 213 -4.37 -12.23 -13.09
C VAL A 213 -5.46 -11.39 -12.42
N TYR A 214 -5.08 -10.24 -11.88
CA TYR A 214 -5.99 -9.29 -11.25
C TYR A 214 -7.09 -8.82 -12.22
N MET A 215 -6.68 -8.33 -13.40
CA MET A 215 -7.59 -7.85 -14.43
C MET A 215 -8.51 -8.94 -14.97
N LYS A 216 -7.98 -10.16 -15.17
CA LYS A 216 -8.82 -11.28 -15.60
C LYS A 216 -9.94 -11.57 -14.60
N LYS A 217 -9.60 -11.62 -13.31
CA LYS A 217 -10.52 -12.06 -12.25
C LYS A 217 -11.49 -10.97 -11.79
N TRP A 218 -11.01 -9.73 -11.63
CA TRP A 218 -11.76 -8.66 -10.98
C TRP A 218 -11.80 -7.37 -11.77
N GLY A 219 -10.71 -7.02 -12.44
CA GLY A 219 -10.64 -5.76 -13.20
C GLY A 219 -11.53 -5.76 -14.44
N ASP A 220 -12.16 -4.61 -14.68
CA ASP A 220 -12.88 -4.30 -15.90
C ASP A 220 -11.96 -3.51 -16.84
N GLN A 221 -11.56 -2.30 -16.44
CA GLN A 221 -10.71 -1.43 -17.24
C GLN A 221 -9.69 -0.69 -16.37
N VAL A 222 -8.46 -0.53 -16.87
CA VAL A 222 -7.52 0.47 -16.33
C VAL A 222 -8.01 1.85 -16.77
N ARG A 223 -8.52 2.62 -15.83
CA ARG A 223 -9.08 3.97 -16.05
C ARG A 223 -7.98 5.02 -16.16
N GLU A 224 -6.94 4.88 -15.33
CA GLU A 224 -5.86 5.85 -15.27
C GLU A 224 -4.56 5.20 -14.82
N LEU A 225 -3.44 5.72 -15.32
CA LEU A 225 -2.10 5.33 -14.91
C LEU A 225 -1.26 6.61 -14.79
N ARG A 226 -0.87 6.95 -13.56
CA ARG A 226 -0.21 8.22 -13.24
C ARG A 226 1.21 8.00 -12.73
N GLY A 227 2.02 9.05 -12.81
CA GLY A 227 3.31 9.09 -12.11
C GLY A 227 3.11 8.95 -10.60
N LEU A 228 4.11 8.42 -9.93
CA LEU A 228 4.07 8.26 -8.47
C LEU A 228 3.98 9.63 -7.77
N GLY A 229 3.10 9.75 -6.77
CA GLY A 229 2.88 10.97 -6.01
C GLY A 229 1.75 11.85 -6.52
N ALA A 230 1.07 11.45 -7.61
CA ALA A 230 -0.01 12.21 -8.19
C ALA A 230 -1.24 12.31 -7.26
N ALA A 231 -1.62 11.22 -6.58
CA ALA A 231 -2.68 11.24 -5.56
C ALA A 231 -2.36 12.22 -4.42
N LYS A 232 -1.11 12.19 -3.93
CA LYS A 232 -0.66 13.10 -2.87
C LYS A 232 -0.71 14.57 -3.33
N HIS A 233 -0.26 14.83 -4.56
CA HIS A 233 -0.33 16.16 -5.15
C HIS A 233 -1.78 16.68 -5.22
N ASP A 234 -2.73 15.85 -5.67
CA ASP A 234 -4.14 16.24 -5.76
C ASP A 234 -4.73 16.61 -4.39
N PHE A 235 -4.39 15.87 -3.33
CA PHE A 235 -4.82 16.19 -1.96
C PHE A 235 -4.25 17.52 -1.48
N LEU A 236 -2.95 17.75 -1.70
CA LEU A 236 -2.30 19.01 -1.33
C LEU A 236 -2.86 20.19 -2.14
N TRP A 237 -3.16 19.99 -3.42
CA TRP A 237 -3.76 21.02 -4.25
C TRP A 237 -5.17 21.39 -3.76
N ARG A 238 -6.03 20.38 -3.49
CA ARG A 238 -7.36 20.60 -2.89
C ARG A 238 -7.28 21.32 -1.54
N SER A 239 -6.30 20.98 -0.71
CA SER A 239 -6.11 21.59 0.62
C SER A 239 -5.78 23.09 0.60
N LYS A 240 -5.39 23.62 -0.56
CA LYS A 240 -5.00 25.03 -0.75
C LYS A 240 -6.14 25.89 -1.30
N GLN A 241 -7.29 25.30 -1.64
CA GLN A 241 -8.45 26.08 -2.05
C GLN A 241 -9.05 26.82 -0.84
N GLU A 242 -9.58 28.01 -1.07
CA GLU A 242 -9.96 28.95 0.00
C GLU A 242 -11.38 28.75 0.56
N ASP A 243 -12.20 27.94 -0.10
CA ASP A 243 -13.54 27.61 0.37
C ASP A 243 -13.51 26.81 1.68
N LEU A 244 -14.60 26.88 2.43
CA LEU A 244 -14.67 26.34 3.78
C LEU A 244 -14.52 24.80 3.79
N ASP A 245 -15.14 24.11 2.84
CA ASP A 245 -15.08 22.66 2.71
C ASP A 245 -13.65 22.20 2.40
N SER A 246 -12.97 22.90 1.49
CA SER A 246 -11.56 22.65 1.15
C SER A 246 -10.60 22.90 2.31
N LYS A 247 -10.88 23.87 3.19
CA LYS A 247 -10.10 24.09 4.41
C LYS A 247 -10.21 22.90 5.38
N PHE A 248 -11.43 22.38 5.58
CA PHE A 248 -11.65 21.20 6.41
C PHE A 248 -11.00 19.94 5.81
N LEU A 249 -11.20 19.71 4.52
CA LEU A 249 -10.51 18.64 3.77
C LEU A 249 -8.99 18.79 3.87
N GLY A 250 -8.47 20.01 3.80
CA GLY A 250 -7.05 20.28 3.87
C GLY A 250 -6.43 19.94 5.22
N ILE A 251 -7.12 20.23 6.33
CA ILE A 251 -6.67 19.79 7.65
C ILE A 251 -6.74 18.26 7.74
N ALA A 252 -7.83 17.64 7.26
CA ALA A 252 -7.97 16.19 7.25
C ALA A 252 -6.82 15.49 6.50
N PHE A 253 -6.46 16.01 5.32
CA PHE A 253 -5.34 15.52 4.54
C PHE A 253 -3.99 15.68 5.26
N ARG A 254 -3.76 16.79 5.96
CA ARG A 254 -2.53 16.97 6.75
C ARG A 254 -2.45 16.01 7.93
N GLN A 255 -3.58 15.73 8.58
CA GLN A 255 -3.62 14.77 9.67
C GLN A 255 -3.36 13.34 9.17
N HIS A 256 -3.97 12.94 8.05
CA HIS A 256 -3.66 11.68 7.37
C HIS A 256 -2.17 11.58 6.97
N GLU A 257 -1.62 12.65 6.40
CA GLU A 257 -0.20 12.71 6.03
C GLU A 257 0.70 12.56 7.26
N GLY A 258 0.37 13.24 8.36
CA GLY A 258 1.13 13.12 9.60
C GLY A 258 1.11 11.73 10.20
N VAL A 259 -0.04 11.03 10.18
CA VAL A 259 -0.13 9.62 10.58
C VAL A 259 0.74 8.74 9.68
N ALA A 260 0.72 8.96 8.37
CA ALA A 260 1.54 8.19 7.44
C ALA A 260 3.04 8.44 7.62
N ASN A 261 3.44 9.69 7.86
CA ASN A 261 4.82 10.04 8.20
C ASN A 261 5.25 9.38 9.53
N ALA A 262 4.34 9.27 10.50
CA ALA A 262 4.60 8.55 11.74
C ALA A 262 4.79 7.04 11.50
N VAL A 263 3.98 6.44 10.61
CA VAL A 263 4.16 5.04 10.17
C VAL A 263 5.53 4.81 9.54
N GLU A 264 5.91 5.66 8.58
CA GLU A 264 7.19 5.58 7.89
C GLU A 264 8.36 5.80 8.85
N SER A 265 8.25 6.79 9.75
CA SER A 265 9.26 7.05 10.77
C SER A 265 9.42 5.89 11.76
N GLY A 266 8.30 5.30 12.21
CA GLY A 266 8.31 4.13 13.07
C GLY A 266 8.95 2.92 12.40
N PHE A 267 8.64 2.69 11.12
CA PHE A 267 9.27 1.65 10.31
C PHE A 267 10.79 1.87 10.16
N HIS A 268 11.23 3.09 9.85
CA HIS A 268 12.65 3.41 9.70
C HIS A 268 13.43 3.31 11.00
N ALA A 269 12.87 3.79 12.11
CA ALA A 269 13.47 3.64 13.43
C ALA A 269 13.67 2.17 13.79
N TRP A 270 12.64 1.35 13.53
CA TRP A 270 12.71 -0.10 13.72
C TRP A 270 13.74 -0.75 12.78
N SER A 271 13.74 -0.42 11.49
CA SER A 271 14.72 -0.90 10.50
C SER A 271 16.16 -0.57 10.91
N LYS A 272 16.41 0.64 11.41
CA LYS A 272 17.71 1.07 11.93
C LYS A 272 18.13 0.23 13.15
N LYS A 273 17.21 -0.07 14.07
CA LYS A 273 17.46 -0.94 15.23
C LYS A 273 17.86 -2.37 14.81
N GLN A 274 17.31 -2.86 13.69
CA GLN A 274 17.71 -4.16 13.14
C GLN A 274 19.06 -4.13 12.41
N GLY A 275 19.63 -2.95 12.13
CA GLY A 275 20.88 -2.80 11.37
C GLY A 275 20.77 -3.21 9.90
N LEU A 276 19.56 -3.21 9.34
CA LEU A 276 19.28 -3.70 7.99
C LEU A 276 18.54 -2.63 7.17
N GLY A 277 18.82 -2.58 5.86
CA GLY A 277 18.06 -1.74 4.93
C GLY A 277 16.62 -2.23 4.74
N SER A 278 15.71 -1.34 4.33
CA SER A 278 14.29 -1.65 4.13
C SER A 278 14.03 -2.84 3.19
N THR A 279 14.66 -2.86 2.00
CA THR A 279 14.52 -3.97 1.04
C THR A 279 15.17 -5.24 1.57
N GLU A 280 16.31 -5.12 2.24
CA GLU A 280 17.00 -6.26 2.87
C GLU A 280 16.12 -6.90 3.95
N LEU A 281 15.43 -6.11 4.76
CA LEU A 281 14.43 -6.58 5.74
C LEU A 281 13.31 -7.34 5.05
N LEU A 282 12.76 -6.80 3.96
CA LEU A 282 11.75 -7.53 3.18
C LEU A 282 12.27 -8.87 2.70
N LEU A 283 13.52 -8.99 2.25
CA LEU A 283 14.04 -10.25 1.71
C LEU A 283 14.44 -11.26 2.79
N LYS A 284 14.95 -10.78 3.92
CA LYS A 284 15.40 -11.60 5.06
C LYS A 284 14.26 -12.03 5.98
N ALA A 285 13.12 -11.33 5.97
CA ALA A 285 11.99 -11.65 6.84
C ALA A 285 11.52 -13.11 6.66
N VAL A 286 11.90 -13.98 7.60
CA VAL A 286 11.06 -15.07 8.02
C VAL A 286 10.12 -14.46 9.05
N LEU A 287 8.83 -14.53 8.74
CA LEU A 287 7.66 -14.16 9.54
C LEU A 287 7.94 -13.93 11.04
N GLY A 288 7.63 -12.72 11.54
CA GLY A 288 7.45 -12.51 12.98
C GLY A 288 8.23 -11.38 13.62
N TYR A 289 8.45 -10.24 12.94
CA TYR A 289 8.86 -9.01 13.62
C TYR A 289 7.73 -8.53 14.54
N LYS A 290 7.56 -9.23 15.66
CA LYS A 290 6.49 -9.03 16.65
C LYS A 290 6.46 -7.58 17.11
N ASP A 291 7.62 -6.93 17.17
CA ASP A 291 7.76 -5.55 17.66
C ASP A 291 7.62 -4.47 16.59
N LEU A 292 7.60 -4.77 15.28
CA LEU A 292 7.48 -3.73 14.24
C LEU A 292 6.16 -2.96 14.38
N GLU A 293 5.07 -3.69 14.57
CA GLU A 293 3.75 -3.09 14.74
C GLU A 293 3.73 -2.18 15.97
N ASP A 294 4.31 -2.63 17.10
CA ASP A 294 4.42 -1.82 18.30
C ASP A 294 5.25 -0.54 18.07
N HIS A 295 6.38 -0.61 17.36
CA HIS A 295 7.20 0.58 17.06
C HIS A 295 6.44 1.58 16.18
N VAL A 296 5.69 1.09 15.19
CA VAL A 296 4.85 1.92 14.33
C VAL A 296 3.70 2.54 15.11
N LEU A 297 2.96 1.74 15.90
CA LEU A 297 1.85 2.22 16.71
C LEU A 297 2.32 3.25 17.75
N GLN A 298 3.47 3.04 18.40
CA GLN A 298 4.05 4.04 19.31
C GLN A 298 4.43 5.34 18.60
N ALA A 299 4.88 5.28 17.35
CA ALA A 299 5.16 6.48 16.56
C ALA A 299 3.88 7.26 16.24
N ILE A 300 2.81 6.55 15.86
CA ILE A 300 1.48 7.16 15.66
C ILE A 300 1.00 7.79 16.97
N ASP A 301 1.11 7.09 18.09
CA ASP A 301 0.66 7.57 19.40
C ASP A 301 1.36 8.85 19.82
N ARG A 302 2.68 8.94 19.59
CA ARG A 302 3.45 10.18 19.82
C ARG A 302 3.00 11.31 18.91
N TYR A 303 2.73 11.04 17.64
CA TYR A 303 2.24 12.05 16.71
C TYR A 303 0.87 12.58 17.12
N VAL A 304 -0.08 11.69 17.45
CA VAL A 304 -1.42 12.06 17.91
C VAL A 304 -1.34 12.89 19.19
N ALA A 305 -0.56 12.44 20.20
CA ALA A 305 -0.40 13.18 21.46
C ALA A 305 0.24 14.57 21.25
N HIS A 306 1.22 14.69 20.35
CA HIS A 306 1.83 15.98 20.01
C HIS A 306 0.83 16.91 19.32
N TYR A 307 0.03 16.38 18.39
CA TYR A 307 -1.01 17.14 17.72
C TYR A 307 -2.06 17.64 18.71
N ASP A 308 -2.55 16.75 19.58
CA ASP A 308 -3.54 17.09 20.62
C ASP A 308 -3.01 18.17 21.56
N GLY A 309 -1.78 18.02 22.05
CA GLY A 309 -1.15 19.00 22.94
C GLY A 309 -0.92 20.38 22.29
N ASN A 310 -0.66 20.44 20.98
CA ASN A 310 -0.50 21.70 20.25
C ASN A 310 -1.86 22.34 19.91
N ALA A 311 -2.87 21.54 19.58
CA ALA A 311 -4.23 22.02 19.33
C ALA A 311 -4.82 22.68 20.58
N GLU A 312 -4.59 22.10 21.77
CA GLU A 312 -5.00 22.67 23.05
C GLU A 312 -4.29 23.99 23.39
N ARG A 313 -3.03 24.16 22.97
CA ARG A 313 -2.24 25.36 23.27
C ARG A 313 -2.47 26.53 22.32
N SER A 314 -2.91 26.26 21.10
CA SER A 314 -2.82 27.25 20.01
C SER A 314 -4.11 28.01 19.73
N ASN A 315 -5.27 27.61 20.32
CA ASN A 315 -6.60 28.14 19.95
C ASN A 315 -6.81 28.21 18.41
N LEU A 316 -6.04 27.42 17.64
CA LEU A 316 -6.08 27.39 16.19
C LEU A 316 -7.39 26.71 15.80
N PHE A 317 -8.40 27.54 15.57
CA PHE A 317 -9.78 27.21 15.22
C PHE A 317 -10.54 26.46 16.33
N PRO A 318 -11.50 27.12 17.01
CA PRO A 318 -12.48 26.43 17.83
C PRO A 318 -13.22 25.40 16.94
N GLY A 319 -12.88 24.11 17.06
CA GLY A 319 -13.40 23.03 16.21
C GLY A 319 -12.38 22.20 15.43
N ALA A 320 -11.10 22.61 15.32
CA ALA A 320 -10.06 21.81 14.63
C ALA A 320 -9.56 20.58 15.41
N ARG A 321 -9.96 20.45 16.69
CA ARG A 321 -9.65 19.31 17.57
C ARG A 321 -10.11 17.98 16.97
N HIS A 322 -11.25 18.01 16.27
CA HIS A 322 -11.86 16.86 15.61
C HIS A 322 -12.57 17.40 14.37
N ILE A 323 -11.91 17.37 13.21
CA ILE A 323 -12.68 17.53 11.98
C ILE A 323 -13.49 16.27 11.83
N TYR A 324 -14.76 16.46 12.16
CA TYR A 324 -15.84 15.53 12.03
C TYR A 324 -16.25 15.52 10.56
N VAL A 325 -15.57 14.72 9.75
CA VAL A 325 -16.01 14.41 8.38
C VAL A 325 -17.30 13.61 8.50
#